data_AF-A0A453QVH0-F1
#
_entry.id   AF-A0A453QVH0-F1
#
_cell.length_a   1.000
_cell.length_b   1.000
_cell.length_c   1.000
_cell.angle_alpha   90.00
_cell.angle_beta   90.00
_cell.angle_gamma   90.00
#
_symmetry.space_group_name_H-M   'P 1'
#
loop_
_entity.id
_entity.type
_entity.pdbx_description
1 polymer ?
#
loop_
_entity_poly.entity_id
_entity_poly.type
_entity_poly.pdbx_seq_one_letter_code
_entity_poly.pdbx_strand_id
1 'polypeptide(L)'
;MEVKSYGGNGWAVFIMSAEGAVSNVTLHQPASPLETVIHKGCFDIVSMTGSYLPSKTDGVSSLKGGFAISLVGADGRIFGGGLAGPLIAASPVQ
;
A
#
# COMPACT_ATOMS: atom_id res chain seq x y z
N MET A 1 6.25 7.28 -11.67
CA MET A 1 5.21 7.68 -10.70
C MET A 1 4.30 8.77 -11.28
N GLU A 2 3.05 8.44 -11.61
CA GLU A 2 2.01 9.45 -11.91
C GLU A 2 0.96 9.40 -10.80
N VAL A 3 0.87 10.47 -9.99
CA VAL A 3 -0.17 10.61 -8.96
C VAL A 3 -1.25 11.54 -9.50
N LYS A 4 -2.41 11.00 -9.84
CA LYS A 4 -3.59 11.80 -10.19
C LYS A 4 -4.50 11.89 -8.97
N SER A 5 -4.66 13.10 -8.44
CA SER A 5 -5.59 13.42 -7.36
C SER A 5 -6.85 14.06 -7.95
N TYR A 6 -8.01 13.43 -7.75
CA TYR A 6 -9.32 14.03 -8.02
C TYR A 6 -9.91 14.46 -6.67
N GLY A 7 -10.00 15.76 -6.42
CA GLY A 7 -10.47 16.33 -5.16
C GLY A 7 -11.63 17.29 -5.40
N GLY A 8 -12.85 16.78 -5.30
CA GLY A 8 -14.06 17.51 -5.67
C GLY A 8 -15.05 17.82 -4.56
N ASN A 9 -14.75 17.59 -3.26
CA ASN A 9 -15.60 17.89 -2.08
C ASN A 9 -15.11 17.15 -0.80
N GLY A 10 -13.79 17.06 -0.58
CA GLY A 10 -13.21 16.48 0.65
C GLY A 10 -12.80 15.02 0.58
N TRP A 11 -12.91 14.36 -0.57
CA TRP A 11 -12.30 13.06 -0.85
C TRP A 11 -11.13 13.21 -1.83
N ALA A 12 -10.07 12.44 -1.62
CA ALA A 12 -8.96 12.30 -2.56
C ALA A 12 -8.79 10.81 -2.90
N VAL A 13 -8.85 10.48 -4.18
CA VAL A 13 -8.50 9.14 -4.68
C VAL A 13 -7.07 9.20 -5.21
N PHE A 14 -6.23 8.26 -4.79
CA PHE A 14 -4.84 8.14 -5.24
C PHE A 14 -4.68 6.84 -6.03
N ILE A 15 -4.52 6.94 -7.35
CA ILE A 15 -4.03 5.81 -8.14
C ILE A 15 -2.51 5.91 -8.12
N MET A 16 -1.83 4.92 -7.52
CA MET A 16 -0.37 4.88 -7.47
C MET A 16 0.13 3.71 -8.29
N SER A 17 0.75 4.00 -9.42
CA SER A 17 1.61 3.05 -10.13
C SER A 17 3.05 3.33 -9.70
N ALA A 18 3.70 2.33 -9.12
CA ALA A 18 5.09 2.36 -8.72
C ALA A 18 5.78 1.11 -9.28
N GLU A 19 6.95 1.31 -9.87
CA GLU A 19 7.81 0.23 -10.35
C GLU A 19 9.06 0.19 -9.47
N GLY A 20 9.46 -1.02 -9.07
CA GLY A 20 10.61 -1.26 -8.22
C GLY A 20 10.35 -2.29 -7.12
N ALA A 21 11.39 -2.56 -6.35
CA ALA A 21 11.37 -3.59 -5.32
C ALA A 21 11.12 -2.98 -3.93
N VAL A 22 10.31 -3.65 -3.12
CA VAL A 22 10.10 -3.37 -1.71
C VAL A 22 10.70 -4.45 -0.83
N SER A 23 11.20 -4.07 0.33
CA SER A 23 11.74 -4.97 1.34
C SER A 23 10.73 -5.17 2.46
N ASN A 24 10.62 -6.41 2.94
CA ASN A 24 9.86 -6.80 4.13
C ASN A 24 8.45 -6.17 4.21
N VAL A 25 7.45 -6.84 3.66
CA VAL A 25 6.10 -6.28 3.57
C VAL A 25 5.20 -6.86 4.65
N THR A 26 4.45 -5.99 5.32
CA THR A 26 3.45 -6.41 6.32
C THR A 26 2.06 -6.26 5.73
N LEU A 27 1.36 -7.38 5.55
CA LEU A 27 0.02 -7.45 4.95
C LEU A 27 -1.01 -7.93 5.98
N HIS A 28 -2.24 -7.46 5.86
CA HIS A 28 -3.38 -8.04 6.57
C HIS A 28 -3.63 -9.47 6.07
N GLN A 29 -3.81 -10.39 7.01
CA GLN A 29 -4.06 -11.78 6.69
C GLN A 29 -5.44 -11.91 6.01
N PRO A 30 -5.55 -12.57 4.84
CA PRO A 30 -6.82 -12.70 4.13
C PRO A 30 -7.93 -13.37 4.96
N ALA A 31 -7.54 -14.28 5.86
CA ALA A 31 -8.46 -15.02 6.72
C ALA A 31 -8.76 -14.32 8.07
N SER A 32 -7.95 -13.33 8.47
CA SER A 32 -8.05 -12.67 9.78
C SER A 32 -7.63 -11.19 9.64
N PRO A 33 -8.57 -10.27 9.40
CA PRO A 33 -8.26 -8.85 9.17
C PRO A 33 -7.53 -8.15 10.33
N LEU A 34 -7.69 -8.65 11.55
CA LEU A 34 -6.97 -8.18 12.74
C LEU A 34 -5.53 -8.70 12.83
N GLU A 35 -5.19 -9.74 12.06
CA GLU A 35 -3.88 -10.37 12.08
C GLU A 35 -3.07 -9.89 10.87
N THR A 36 -1.78 -9.72 11.07
CA THR A 36 -0.88 -9.21 10.05
C THR A 36 0.26 -10.19 9.85
N VAL A 37 0.62 -10.45 8.60
CA VAL A 37 1.72 -11.34 8.22
C VAL A 37 2.86 -10.51 7.68
N ILE A 38 4.07 -10.76 8.18
CA ILE A 38 5.30 -10.16 7.68
C ILE A 38 5.92 -11.10 6.65
N HIS A 39 5.89 -10.69 5.39
CA HIS A 39 6.60 -11.33 4.29
C HIS A 39 8.03 -10.79 4.24
N LYS A 40 9.00 -11.59 4.71
CA LYS A 40 10.42 -11.23 4.68
C LYS A 40 11.02 -11.49 3.30
N GLY A 41 11.77 -10.54 2.76
CA GLY A 41 12.40 -10.64 1.43
C GLY A 41 12.35 -9.34 0.65
N CYS A 42 12.73 -9.41 -0.63
CA CYS A 42 12.56 -8.34 -1.61
C CYS A 42 11.56 -8.79 -2.66
N PHE A 43 10.62 -7.90 -3.01
CA PHE A 43 9.51 -8.21 -3.90
C PHE A 43 9.25 -7.05 -4.84
N ASP A 44 9.01 -7.34 -6.12
CA ASP A 44 8.68 -6.31 -7.09
C ASP A 44 7.19 -5.95 -6.98
N ILE A 45 6.89 -4.65 -7.07
CA ILE A 45 5.52 -4.17 -7.08
C ILE A 45 4.89 -4.48 -8.45
N VAL A 46 3.81 -5.25 -8.44
CA VAL A 46 3.00 -5.53 -9.64
C VAL A 46 1.89 -4.51 -9.78
N SER A 47 1.20 -4.21 -8.68
CA SER A 47 0.13 -3.21 -8.64
C SER A 47 -0.13 -2.74 -7.21
N MET A 48 -0.57 -1.48 -7.07
CA MET A 48 -1.03 -0.94 -5.80
C MET A 48 -2.24 -0.04 -6.02
N THR A 49 -3.27 -0.21 -5.21
CA THR A 49 -4.53 0.54 -5.32
C THR A 49 -5.05 0.89 -3.95
N GLY A 50 -5.54 2.11 -3.77
CA GLY A 50 -6.14 2.52 -2.50
C GLY A 50 -6.53 3.97 -2.46
N SER A 51 -6.99 4.40 -1.30
CA SER A 51 -7.32 5.79 -1.03
C SER A 51 -7.12 6.10 0.43
N TYR A 52 -6.87 7.37 0.72
CA TYR A 52 -6.87 7.89 2.08
C TYR A 52 -7.72 9.16 2.10
N LEU A 53 -8.70 9.17 2.99
CA LEU A 53 -9.47 10.34 3.35
C LEU A 53 -8.77 11.05 4.52
N PRO A 54 -8.30 12.29 4.34
CA PRO A 54 -7.95 13.13 5.47
C PRO A 54 -9.24 13.43 6.26
N SER A 55 -9.25 13.03 7.51
CA SER A 55 -10.30 13.35 8.49
C SER A 55 -9.70 14.22 9.58
N LYS A 56 -10.41 15.28 9.98
CA LYS A 56 -10.02 16.11 11.11
C LYS A 56 -11.14 16.06 12.13
N THR A 57 -10.87 15.45 13.27
CA THR A 57 -11.81 15.37 14.40
C THR A 57 -11.10 15.95 15.62
N ASP A 58 -11.71 16.96 16.25
CA ASP A 58 -11.23 17.60 17.47
C ASP A 58 -9.75 18.03 17.45
N GLY A 59 -9.31 18.62 16.32
CA GLY A 59 -7.94 19.11 16.17
C GLY A 59 -6.91 18.02 15.84
N VAL A 60 -7.27 16.75 15.91
CA VAL A 60 -6.43 15.62 15.48
C VAL A 60 -6.70 15.33 14.00
N SER A 61 -5.66 15.42 13.18
CA SER A 61 -5.69 14.94 11.81
C SER A 61 -5.45 13.43 11.78
N SER A 62 -6.40 12.67 11.24
CA SER A 62 -6.31 11.22 11.02
C SER A 62 -6.59 10.91 9.56
N LEU A 63 -5.90 9.92 9.00
CA LEU A 63 -6.14 9.44 7.64
C LEU A 63 -6.95 8.15 7.72
N LYS A 64 -8.17 8.15 7.17
CA LYS A 64 -8.98 6.94 7.03
C LYS A 64 -8.80 6.36 5.65
N GLY A 65 -8.39 5.11 5.55
CA GLY A 65 -8.19 4.45 4.27
C GLY A 65 -7.12 3.38 4.34
N GLY A 66 -6.64 2.96 3.19
CA GLY A 66 -5.62 1.92 3.06
C GLY A 66 -5.28 1.66 1.61
N PHE A 67 -4.15 0.99 1.41
CA PHE A 67 -3.74 0.47 0.10
C PHE A 67 -3.78 -1.05 0.12
N ALA A 68 -4.26 -1.64 -0.96
CA ALA A 68 -4.01 -3.02 -1.31
C ALA A 68 -2.86 -3.07 -2.31
N ILE A 69 -1.97 -4.06 -2.15
CA ILE A 69 -0.80 -4.24 -3.00
C ILE A 69 -0.74 -5.67 -3.51
N SER A 70 -0.23 -5.85 -4.72
CA SER A 70 0.17 -7.13 -5.30
C SER A 70 1.66 -7.08 -5.61
N LEU A 71 2.37 -8.13 -5.21
CA LEU A 71 3.82 -8.26 -5.23
C LEU A 71 4.22 -9.55 -5.90
N VAL A 72 5.40 -9.59 -6.49
CA VAL A 72 6.00 -10.81 -7.03
C VAL A 72 7.37 -11.05 -6.39
N GLY A 73 7.58 -12.29 -5.93
CA GLY A 73 8.89 -12.72 -5.42
C GLY A 73 9.84 -13.14 -6.54
N ALA A 74 11.12 -13.33 -6.19
CA ALA A 74 12.12 -13.85 -7.12
C ALA A 74 11.79 -15.26 -7.67
N ASP A 75 10.89 -15.99 -7.01
CA ASP A 75 10.35 -17.27 -7.46
C ASP A 75 9.21 -17.13 -8.49
N GLY A 76 8.87 -15.90 -8.88
CA GLY A 76 7.80 -15.58 -9.82
C GLY A 76 6.39 -15.71 -9.24
N ARG A 77 6.25 -15.99 -7.93
CA ARG A 77 4.93 -16.14 -7.31
C ARG A 77 4.36 -14.79 -6.91
N ILE A 78 3.10 -14.56 -7.31
CA ILE A 78 2.35 -13.36 -6.96
C ILE A 78 1.60 -13.59 -5.65
N PHE A 79 1.67 -12.61 -4.76
CA PHE A 79 0.88 -12.54 -3.53
C PHE A 79 0.49 -11.09 -3.25
N GLY A 80 -0.48 -10.87 -2.35
CA GLY A 80 -0.98 -9.53 -2.09
C GLY A 80 -1.94 -9.46 -0.91
N GLY A 81 -2.36 -8.24 -0.59
CA GLY A 81 -3.24 -7.97 0.53
C GLY A 81 -3.30 -6.49 0.88
N GLY A 82 -4.07 -6.15 1.91
CA GLY A 82 -4.07 -4.80 2.48
C GLY A 82 -2.77 -4.53 3.22
N LEU A 83 -2.15 -3.36 3.03
CA LEU A 83 -0.97 -2.95 3.80
C LEU A 83 -1.36 -2.73 5.26
N ALA A 84 -0.61 -3.35 6.17
CA ALA A 84 -0.78 -3.16 7.61
C ALA A 84 0.40 -2.40 8.24
N GLY A 85 1.32 -1.90 7.41
CA GLY A 85 2.53 -1.21 7.86
C GLY A 85 3.19 -0.42 6.73
N PRO A 86 4.35 0.20 7.01
CA PRO A 86 5.08 0.97 6.02
C PRO A 86 5.63 0.07 4.90
N LEU A 87 5.75 0.64 3.70
CA LEU A 87 6.51 0.06 2.60
C LEU A 87 7.90 0.69 2.56
N ILE A 88 8.92 -0.15 2.56
CA ILE A 88 10.32 0.27 2.50
C ILE A 88 10.88 -0.14 1.14
N ALA A 89 11.34 0.83 0.35
CA ALA A 89 11.96 0.55 -0.94
C ALA A 89 13.27 -0.23 -0.74
N ALA A 90 13.45 -1.32 -1.47
CA ALA A 90 14.69 -2.09 -1.52
C ALA A 90 15.68 -1.52 -2.55
N SER A 91 15.18 -0.73 -3.50
CA SER A 91 15.93 -0.07 -4.57
C SER A 91 15.34 1.32 -4.83
N PRO A 92 15.99 2.19 -5.62
CA PRO A 92 15.35 3.40 -6.12
C PRO A 92 14.02 3.05 -6.81
N VAL A 93 12.92 3.62 -6.33
CA VAL A 93 11.56 3.45 -6.86
C VAL A 93 11.21 4.65 -7.76
N GLN A 94 10.56 4.40 -8.90
CA GLN A 94 10.26 5.42 -9.93
C GLN A 94 8.78 5.81 -10.04
#